data_AF-A0A2G1X390-F1
#
_entry.id   AF-A0A2G1X390-F1
#
_cell.length_a   1.000
_cell.length_b   1.000
_cell.length_c   1.000
_cell.angle_alpha   90.00
_cell.angle_beta   90.00
_cell.angle_gamma   90.00
#
_symmetry.space_group_name_H-M   'P 1'
#
loop_
_entity.id
_entity.type
_entity.pdbx_description
1 polymer ?
#
loop_
_entity_poly.entity_id
_entity_poly.type
_entity_poly.pdbx_seq_one_letter_code
_entity_poly.pdbx_strand_id
1 'polypeptide(L)'
;MGGDRQSVKTYVPTEQKDVWRDHADELDMSLSEFVRTMVQAGRRGFAPDDTGDSEEAASAGADPGGHDLERGVREALESGPRSWDELVEAVVGDVEDELEATLDELQERNRVRYSGREGGYVLTDE
;
A
#
# COMPACT_ATOMS: atom_id res chain seq x y z
N MET A 1 -33.93 -10.89 -14.77
CA MET A 1 -33.15 -12.16 -14.82
C MET A 1 -32.22 -12.15 -13.63
N GLY A 2 -32.55 -12.89 -12.56
CA GLY A 2 -31.77 -12.89 -11.33
C GLY A 2 -30.50 -13.71 -11.53
N GLY A 3 -29.37 -13.04 -11.74
CA GLY A 3 -28.10 -13.70 -12.06
C GLY A 3 -27.63 -14.64 -10.95
N ASP A 4 -27.18 -15.82 -11.36
CA ASP A 4 -26.52 -16.82 -10.54
C ASP A 4 -25.41 -16.17 -9.68
N ARG A 5 -25.66 -16.10 -8.37
CA ARG A 5 -24.69 -15.64 -7.38
C ARG A 5 -24.21 -16.86 -6.60
N GLN A 6 -22.90 -17.08 -6.56
CA GLN A 6 -22.30 -18.13 -5.75
C GLN A 6 -21.53 -17.50 -4.58
N SER A 7 -21.70 -18.06 -3.38
CA SER A 7 -20.99 -17.58 -2.20
C SER A 7 -19.53 -18.02 -2.25
N VAL A 8 -18.61 -17.08 -2.11
CA VAL A 8 -17.17 -17.33 -1.92
C VAL A 8 -16.86 -17.18 -0.44
N LYS A 9 -16.09 -18.12 0.13
CA LYS A 9 -15.59 -18.04 1.51
C LYS A 9 -14.07 -17.97 1.46
N THR A 10 -13.51 -17.02 2.20
CA THR A 10 -12.08 -16.88 2.42
C THR A 10 -11.82 -16.56 3.89
N TYR A 11 -10.57 -16.70 4.31
CA TYR A 11 -10.13 -16.34 5.65
C TYR A 11 -9.31 -15.05 5.57
N VAL A 12 -9.56 -14.15 6.50
CA VAL A 12 -8.84 -12.88 6.66
C VAL A 12 -8.57 -12.66 8.16
N PRO A 13 -7.48 -11.97 8.52
CA PRO A 13 -7.27 -11.52 9.90
C PRO A 13 -8.48 -10.73 10.41
N THR A 14 -8.74 -10.84 11.70
CA THR A 14 -9.91 -10.22 12.36
C THR A 14 -9.88 -8.70 12.23
N GLU A 15 -8.71 -8.11 12.44
CA GLU A 15 -8.48 -6.66 12.41
C GLU A 15 -8.76 -6.11 11.01
N GLN A 16 -8.33 -6.83 9.97
CA GLN A 16 -8.55 -6.45 8.58
C GLN A 16 -10.04 -6.47 8.21
N LYS A 17 -10.79 -7.45 8.73
CA LYS A 17 -12.23 -7.53 8.50
C LYS A 17 -12.98 -6.38 9.18
N ASP A 18 -12.52 -5.95 10.35
CA ASP A 18 -13.13 -4.83 11.08
C ASP A 18 -12.94 -3.52 10.32
N VAL A 19 -11.73 -3.25 9.81
CA VAL A 19 -11.46 -2.09 8.93
C VAL A 19 -12.38 -2.09 7.70
N TRP A 20 -12.58 -3.23 7.06
CA TRP A 20 -13.50 -3.32 5.91
C TRP A 20 -14.96 -3.11 6.27
N ARG A 21 -15.36 -3.48 7.50
CA ARG A 21 -16.72 -3.19 7.97
C ARG A 21 -16.91 -1.70 8.15
N ASP A 22 -15.96 -1.04 8.82
CA ASP A 22 -16.02 0.40 9.06
C ASP A 22 -16.13 1.16 7.72
N HIS A 23 -15.28 0.82 6.75
CA HIS A 23 -15.34 1.43 5.40
C HIS A 23 -16.65 1.11 4.65
N ALA A 24 -17.20 -0.09 4.82
CA ALA A 24 -18.47 -0.45 4.20
C ALA A 24 -19.62 0.35 4.80
N ASP A 25 -19.61 0.56 6.13
CA ASP A 25 -20.57 1.40 6.84
C ASP A 25 -20.43 2.88 6.41
N GLU A 26 -19.21 3.40 6.24
CA GLU A 26 -18.94 4.76 5.73
C GLU A 26 -19.49 4.98 4.31
N LEU A 27 -19.55 3.93 3.50
CA LEU A 27 -20.05 3.97 2.12
C LEU A 27 -21.54 3.58 1.98
N ASP A 28 -22.23 3.29 3.09
CA ASP A 28 -23.61 2.79 3.11
C ASP A 28 -23.79 1.47 2.31
N MET A 29 -22.77 0.61 2.31
CA MET A 29 -22.73 -0.64 1.55
C MET A 29 -22.67 -1.86 2.46
N SER A 30 -23.15 -3.01 1.96
CA SER A 30 -22.89 -4.26 2.67
C SER A 30 -21.41 -4.66 2.55
N LEU A 31 -20.86 -5.33 3.57
CA LEU A 31 -19.48 -5.85 3.53
C LEU A 31 -19.18 -6.71 2.28
N SER A 32 -20.15 -7.49 1.82
CA SER A 32 -19.98 -8.31 0.60
C SER A 32 -19.95 -7.47 -0.68
N GLU A 33 -20.62 -6.32 -0.68
CA GLU A 33 -20.61 -5.39 -1.80
C GLU A 33 -19.32 -4.57 -1.81
N PHE A 34 -18.90 -4.08 -0.64
CA PHE A 34 -17.60 -3.43 -0.46
C PHE A 34 -16.44 -4.32 -0.94
N VAL A 35 -16.36 -5.57 -0.46
CA VAL A 35 -15.32 -6.51 -0.87
C VAL A 35 -15.37 -6.78 -2.38
N ARG A 36 -16.57 -6.89 -2.95
CA ARG A 36 -16.72 -7.07 -4.40
C ARG A 36 -16.17 -5.87 -5.17
N THR A 37 -16.52 -4.65 -4.78
CA THR A 37 -16.06 -3.41 -5.41
C THR A 37 -14.55 -3.29 -5.33
N MET A 38 -13.95 -3.55 -4.16
CA MET A 38 -12.50 -3.51 -3.98
C MET A 38 -11.78 -4.55 -4.84
N VAL A 39 -12.31 -5.79 -4.93
CA VAL A 39 -11.74 -6.83 -5.80
C VAL A 39 -11.86 -6.48 -7.28
N GLN A 40 -12.97 -5.88 -7.71
CA GLN A 40 -13.16 -5.42 -9.08
C GLN A 40 -12.19 -4.29 -9.43
N ALA A 41 -12.00 -3.33 -8.52
CA ALA A 41 -11.05 -2.23 -8.65
C ALA A 41 -9.60 -2.76 -8.70
N GLY A 42 -9.21 -3.61 -7.75
CA GLY A 42 -7.87 -4.22 -7.73
C GLY A 42 -7.58 -5.02 -9.00
N ARG A 43 -8.55 -5.82 -9.48
CA ARG A 43 -8.39 -6.59 -10.72
C ARG A 43 -8.21 -5.71 -11.95
N ARG A 44 -8.73 -4.47 -11.96
CA ARG A 44 -8.53 -3.53 -13.07
C ARG A 44 -7.06 -3.08 -13.20
N GLY A 45 -6.31 -3.03 -12.10
CA GLY A 45 -4.85 -2.80 -12.11
C GLY A 45 -4.01 -4.01 -12.55
N PHE A 46 -4.59 -5.21 -12.59
CA PHE A 46 -3.93 -6.47 -13.00
C PHE A 46 -4.47 -7.05 -14.31
N ALA A 47 -5.44 -6.39 -14.96
CA ALA A 47 -5.95 -6.82 -16.25
C ALA A 47 -4.99 -6.34 -17.34
N PRO A 48 -4.46 -7.21 -18.21
CA PRO A 48 -3.71 -6.76 -19.38
C PRO A 48 -4.65 -5.91 -20.25
N ASP A 49 -4.20 -4.69 -20.57
CA ASP A 49 -4.93 -3.67 -21.34
C ASP A 49 -5.81 -4.26 -22.44
N ASP A 50 -7.11 -4.35 -22.16
CA ASP A 50 -8.10 -4.46 -23.22
C ASP A 50 -9.35 -3.68 -22.78
N THR A 51 -9.59 -2.59 -23.52
CA THR A 51 -10.77 -1.72 -23.51
C THR A 51 -10.83 -0.60 -22.45
N GLY A 52 -10.17 0.52 -22.78
CA GLY A 52 -10.81 1.79 -23.12
C GLY A 52 -11.94 2.34 -22.25
N ASP A 53 -11.69 3.56 -21.75
CA ASP A 53 -12.63 4.58 -21.28
C ASP A 53 -13.24 4.41 -19.88
N SER A 54 -12.60 5.05 -18.91
CA SER A 54 -13.24 5.77 -17.79
C SER A 54 -12.14 6.61 -17.11
N GLU A 55 -11.96 7.82 -17.60
CA GLU A 55 -11.34 8.92 -16.86
C GLU A 55 -12.32 9.31 -15.74
N GLU A 56 -12.08 8.92 -14.49
CA GLU A 56 -12.48 9.70 -13.31
C GLU A 56 -11.63 9.31 -12.11
N ALA A 57 -11.07 10.36 -11.50
CA ALA A 57 -10.29 10.38 -10.27
C ALA A 57 -9.16 9.34 -10.21
N ALA A 58 -7.98 9.77 -10.64
CA ALA A 58 -6.75 9.40 -9.94
C ALA A 58 -6.90 9.83 -8.47
N SER A 59 -7.62 9.04 -7.69
CA SER A 59 -7.30 8.90 -6.28
C SER A 59 -5.88 8.38 -6.32
N ALA A 60 -4.93 9.27 -6.00
CA ALA A 60 -3.63 8.90 -5.46
C ALA A 60 -3.91 8.16 -4.14
N GLY A 61 -4.52 6.98 -4.26
CA GLY A 61 -4.80 6.07 -3.19
C GLY A 61 -3.49 5.40 -2.89
N ALA A 62 -2.79 5.99 -1.93
CA ALA A 62 -1.76 5.40 -1.09
C ALA A 62 -1.44 3.94 -1.47
N ASP A 63 -0.50 3.79 -2.39
CA ASP A 63 0.32 2.59 -2.51
C ASP A 63 1.73 2.97 -2.04
N PRO A 64 1.96 3.17 -0.73
CA PRO A 64 3.25 3.64 -0.22
C PRO A 64 4.26 2.48 -0.09
N GLY A 65 4.30 1.56 -1.05
CA GLY A 65 5.32 0.49 -0.98
C GLY A 65 5.30 -0.57 -2.08
N GLY A 66 4.19 -0.74 -2.82
CA GLY A 66 4.12 -1.65 -3.96
C GLY A 66 4.77 -1.07 -5.20
N HIS A 67 4.56 0.23 -5.46
CA HIS A 67 5.19 0.93 -6.58
C HIS A 67 6.69 1.19 -6.37
N ASP A 68 7.13 1.44 -5.13
CA ASP A 68 8.54 1.74 -4.84
C ASP A 68 9.45 0.52 -4.94
N LEU A 69 9.00 -0.65 -4.48
CA LEU A 69 9.76 -1.89 -4.66
C LEU A 69 9.94 -2.25 -6.13
N GLU A 70 8.86 -2.17 -6.92
CA GLU A 70 8.91 -2.46 -8.36
C GLU A 70 9.81 -1.46 -9.08
N ARG A 71 9.72 -0.17 -8.71
CA ARG A 71 10.57 0.90 -9.24
C ARG A 71 12.04 0.65 -8.92
N GLY A 72 12.39 0.40 -7.65
CA GLY A 72 13.77 0.14 -7.22
C GLY A 72 14.38 -1.09 -7.90
N VAL A 73 13.63 -2.19 -8.02
CA VAL A 73 14.09 -3.38 -8.77
C VAL A 73 14.31 -3.07 -10.25
N ARG A 74 13.42 -2.29 -10.87
CA ARG A 74 13.55 -1.91 -12.27
C ARG A 74 14.74 -0.99 -12.50
N GLU A 75 14.89 0.08 -11.72
CA GLU A 75 16.02 1.01 -11.77
C GLU A 75 17.36 0.28 -11.57
N ALA A 76 17.43 -0.65 -10.60
CA ALA A 76 18.64 -1.45 -10.36
C ALA A 76 19.03 -2.33 -11.57
N LEU A 77 18.04 -2.84 -12.32
CA LEU A 77 18.23 -3.69 -13.49
C LEU A 77 18.46 -2.91 -14.80
N GLU A 78 18.15 -1.61 -14.87
CA GLU A 78 18.46 -0.77 -16.04
C GLU A 78 19.96 -0.69 -16.31
N SER A 79 20.78 -0.82 -15.25
CA SER A 79 22.24 -0.86 -15.33
C SER A 79 22.80 -2.22 -15.75
N GLY A 80 21.95 -3.26 -15.87
CA GLY A 80 22.32 -4.61 -16.29
C GLY A 80 21.86 -5.69 -15.31
N PRO A 81 22.16 -6.98 -15.60
CA PRO A 81 21.79 -8.10 -14.74
C PRO A 81 22.43 -7.96 -13.35
N ARG A 82 21.63 -8.22 -12.31
CA ARG A 82 22.06 -8.18 -10.91
C ARG A 82 21.80 -9.52 -10.22
N SER A 83 22.63 -9.83 -9.25
CA SER A 83 22.39 -10.92 -8.30
C SER A 83 21.29 -10.56 -7.31
N TRP A 84 20.79 -11.56 -6.59
CA TRP A 84 19.79 -11.35 -5.54
C TRP A 84 20.28 -10.36 -4.48
N ASP A 85 21.51 -10.53 -4.00
CA ASP A 85 22.08 -9.66 -2.97
C ASP A 85 22.20 -8.20 -3.46
N GLU A 86 22.64 -7.99 -4.70
CA GLU A 86 22.71 -6.64 -5.28
C GLU A 86 21.32 -5.97 -5.43
N LEU A 87 20.27 -6.74 -5.72
CA LEU A 87 18.90 -6.20 -5.79
C LEU A 87 18.37 -5.83 -4.41
N VAL A 88 18.67 -6.65 -3.40
CA VAL A 88 18.30 -6.36 -2.01
C VAL A 88 19.02 -5.10 -1.54
N GLU A 89 20.32 -4.96 -1.80
CA GLU A 89 21.07 -3.74 -1.43
C GLU A 89 20.50 -2.49 -2.10
N ALA A 90 20.17 -2.56 -3.39
CA ALA A 90 19.61 -1.43 -4.11
C ALA A 90 18.24 -0.99 -3.53
N VAL A 91 17.34 -1.94 -3.33
CA VAL A 91 16.00 -1.67 -2.79
C VAL A 91 16.04 -1.22 -1.34
N VAL A 92 16.90 -1.83 -0.51
CA VAL A 92 17.01 -1.46 0.91
C VAL A 92 17.53 -0.03 1.03
N GLY A 93 18.50 0.38 0.20
CA GLY A 93 18.98 1.76 0.19
C GLY A 93 17.86 2.77 -0.06
N ASP A 94 17.02 2.54 -1.07
CA ASP A 94 15.88 3.42 -1.37
C ASP A 94 14.89 3.51 -0.18
N VAL A 95 14.63 2.40 0.51
CA VAL A 95 13.76 2.36 1.69
C VAL A 95 14.40 3.06 2.89
N GLU A 96 15.72 2.96 3.06
CA GLU A 96 16.47 3.66 4.11
C GLU A 96 16.40 5.19 3.91
N ASP A 97 16.56 5.67 2.68
CA ASP A 97 16.44 7.08 2.32
C ASP A 97 15.01 7.62 2.57
N GLU A 98 13.98 6.84 2.21
CA GLU A 98 12.58 7.21 2.47
C GLU A 98 12.25 7.26 3.97
N LEU A 99 12.78 6.30 4.74
CA LEU A 99 12.64 6.28 6.19
C LEU A 99 13.30 7.50 6.82
N GLU A 100 14.50 7.89 6.38
CA GLU A 100 15.19 9.09 6.84
C GLU A 100 14.34 10.35 6.58
N ALA A 101 13.87 10.53 5.35
CA ALA A 101 13.02 11.67 4.98
C ALA A 101 11.74 11.74 5.83
N THR A 102 11.08 10.59 6.04
CA THR A 102 9.87 10.51 6.86
C THR A 102 10.14 10.88 8.32
N LEU A 103 11.25 10.39 8.88
CA LEU A 103 11.66 10.71 10.25
C LEU A 103 11.98 12.19 10.43
N ASP A 104 12.64 12.81 9.45
CA ASP A 104 12.92 14.25 9.46
C ASP A 104 11.63 15.07 9.47
N GLU A 105 10.69 14.78 8.57
CA GLU A 105 9.41 15.51 8.54
C GLU A 105 8.61 15.36 9.83
N LEU A 106 8.64 14.17 10.46
CA LEU A 106 7.96 13.93 11.72
C LEU A 106 8.64 14.68 12.88
N GLN A 107 9.96 14.84 12.85
CA GLN A 107 10.70 15.64 13.82
C GLN A 107 10.43 17.14 13.66
N GLU A 108 10.39 17.63 12.42
CA GLU A 108 10.03 19.03 12.13
C GLU A 108 8.62 19.35 12.66
N ARG A 109 7.70 18.40 12.55
CA ARG A 109 6.34 18.48 13.09
C ARG A 109 6.26 18.20 14.60
N ASN A 110 7.40 18.01 15.28
CA ASN A 110 7.54 17.68 16.70
C ASN A 110 6.77 16.42 17.12
N ARG A 111 6.48 15.51 16.19
CA ARG A 111 5.72 14.27 16.45
C ARG A 111 6.62 13.13 16.94
N VAL A 112 7.88 13.12 16.54
CA VAL A 112 8.90 12.17 17.01
C VAL A 112 10.18 12.92 17.40
N ARG A 113 11.01 12.29 18.22
CA ARG A 113 12.34 12.79 18.58
C ARG A 113 13.32 11.66 18.83
N TYR A 114 14.61 11.87 18.60
CA TYR A 114 15.64 10.91 18.98
C TYR A 114 15.88 10.93 20.50
N SER A 115 15.74 9.77 21.15
CA SER A 115 16.09 9.54 22.55
C SER A 115 17.42 8.79 22.64
N GLY A 116 18.50 9.52 22.93
CA GLY A 116 19.82 8.89 23.12
C GLY A 116 19.87 7.92 24.30
N ARG A 117 18.96 8.03 25.28
CA ARG A 117 18.87 7.07 26.40
C ARG A 117 18.27 5.74 25.98
N GLU A 118 17.24 5.78 25.14
CA GLU A 118 16.57 4.58 24.63
C GLU A 118 17.25 4.03 23.36
N GLY A 119 18.18 4.79 22.78
CA GLY A 119 18.93 4.40 21.58
C GLY A 119 18.10 4.44 20.31
N GLY A 120 17.05 5.26 20.25
CA GLY A 120 16.13 5.29 19.10
C GLY A 120 15.15 6.45 19.13
N TYR A 121 14.24 6.49 18.15
CA TYR A 121 13.18 7.48 18.06
C TYR A 121 12.01 7.15 18.98
N VAL A 122 11.48 8.16 19.66
CA VAL A 122 10.29 8.06 20.51
C VAL A 122 9.24 9.06 20.03
N LEU A 123 7.96 8.72 20.22
CA LEU A 123 6.88 9.68 20.01
C LEU A 123 7.00 10.83 21.02
N THR A 124 6.67 12.04 20.57
CA THR A 124 6.50 13.17 21.46
C THR A 124 5.03 13.25 21.84
N ASP A 125 4.70 13.07 23.12
CA ASP A 125 3.38 13.47 23.63
C ASP A 125 3.24 14.99 23.45
N GLU A 126 2.15 15.42 22.81
CA GLU A 126 1.85 16.83 22.51
C GLU A 126 1.89 17.75 23.74
#